data_AF-A0A0L7T3R4-F1
#
_entry.id   AF-A0A0L7T3R4-F1
#
_cell.length_a   1.000
_cell.length_b   1.000
_cell.length_c   1.000
_cell.angle_alpha   90.00
_cell.angle_beta   90.00
_cell.angle_gamma   90.00
#
_symmetry.space_group_name_H-M   'P 1'
#
loop_
_entity.id
_entity.type
_entity.pdbx_description
1 polymer ?
#
loop_
_entity_poly.entity_id
_entity_poly.type
_entity_poly.pdbx_seq_one_letter_code
_entity_poly.pdbx_strand_id
1 'polypeptide(L)' 'MARLTVLENRLRRDTQGLVRDQLLAQLQLGEQQLRQQLLQSHGEQPQTVLLLNACRSSSEVISALWGRYHHQ' A
#
# COMPACT_ATOMS: atom_id res chain seq x y z
N MET A 1 10.23 -2.38 23.50
CA MET A 1 8.96 -3.09 23.29
C MET A 1 8.12 -2.30 22.30
N ALA A 2 8.11 -2.71 21.03
CA ALA A 2 7.48 -1.95 19.96
C ALA A 2 5.95 -2.03 20.06
N ARG A 3 5.28 -0.88 20.22
CA ARG A 3 3.83 -0.78 20.04
C ARG A 3 3.52 -1.20 18.61
N LEU A 4 2.96 -2.40 18.44
CA LEU A 4 2.31 -2.79 17.20
C LEU A 4 1.28 -1.72 16.85
N THR A 5 1.53 -1.00 15.76
CA THR A 5 0.55 -0.06 15.20
C THR A 5 -0.75 -0.82 14.89
N VAL A 6 -1.89 -0.12 14.83
CA VAL A 6 -3.20 -0.77 14.54
C VAL A 6 -3.15 -1.58 13.24
N LEU A 7 -2.39 -1.11 12.25
CA LEU A 7 -2.15 -1.81 10.99
C LEU A 7 -1.40 -3.13 11.19
N GLU A 8 -0.29 -3.12 11.92
CA GLU A 8 0.49 -4.33 12.18
C GLU A 8 -0.31 -5.38 12.97
N ASN A 9 -1.11 -4.95 13.94
CA ASN A 9 -2.01 -5.86 14.68
C ASN A 9 -3.05 -6.52 13.77
N ARG A 10 -3.58 -5.79 12.78
CA ARG A 10 -4.51 -6.34 11.79
C ARG A 10 -3.81 -7.31 10.86
N LEU A 11 -2.65 -6.94 10.31
CA LEU A 11 -1.86 -7.81 9.41
C LEU A 11 -1.38 -9.08 10.11
N ARG A 12 -1.01 -9.00 11.39
CA ARG A 12 -0.61 -10.18 12.18
C ARG A 12 -1.76 -11.18 12.39
N ARG A 13 -2.99 -10.69 12.53
CA ARG A 13 -4.19 -11.53 12.68
C ARG A 13 -4.72 -12.06 11.34
N ASP A 14 -4.25 -11.50 10.23
CA ASP A 14 -4.70 -11.81 8.88
C ASP A 14 -4.02 -13.07 8.32
N THR A 15 -4.36 -14.23 8.87
CA THR A 15 -3.78 -15.53 8.46
C THR A 15 -4.09 -15.92 7.00
N GLN A 16 -5.20 -15.41 6.46
CA GLN A 16 -5.63 -15.70 5.10
C GLN A 16 -5.15 -14.67 4.07
N GLY A 17 -4.53 -13.57 4.50
CA GLY A 17 -4.07 -12.50 3.60
C GLY A 17 -5.20 -11.61 3.07
N LEU A 18 -6.41 -11.68 3.62
CA LEU A 18 -7.58 -10.91 3.16
C LEU A 18 -7.39 -9.41 3.41
N VAL A 19 -6.86 -9.04 4.58
CA VAL A 19 -6.59 -7.65 4.93
C VAL A 19 -5.43 -7.12 4.11
N ARG A 20 -4.37 -7.93 3.92
CA ARG A 20 -3.27 -7.61 2.99
C ARG A 20 -3.83 -7.31 1.59
N ASP A 21 -4.62 -8.21 1.03
CA ASP A 21 -5.13 -8.09 -0.34
C ASP A 21 -6.08 -6.91 -0.49
N GLN A 22 -6.92 -6.66 0.51
CA GLN A 22 -7.80 -5.48 0.52
C GLN A 22 -7.00 -4.18 0.52
N LEU A 23 -5.96 -4.07 1.36
CA LEU A 23 -5.13 -2.87 1.43
C LEU A 23 -4.33 -2.66 0.13
N LEU A 24 -3.79 -3.74 -0.45
CA LEU A 24 -3.09 -3.68 -1.72
C LEU A 24 -4.03 -3.28 -2.87
N ALA A 25 -5.26 -3.81 -2.90
CA ALA A 25 -6.26 -3.43 -3.89
C ALA A 25 -6.65 -1.94 -3.77
N GLN A 26 -6.79 -1.41 -2.56
CA GLN A 26 -7.03 0.02 -2.35
C GLN A 26 -5.87 0.89 -2.86
N LEU A 27 -4.63 0.48 -2.60
CA LEU A 27 -3.45 1.18 -3.10
C LEU A 27 -3.36 1.13 -4.63
N GLN A 28 -3.66 -0.01 -5.24
CA GLN A 28 -3.70 -0.17 -6.70
C GLN A 28 -4.78 0.70 -7.35
N LEU A 29 -5.98 0.78 -6.76
CA LEU A 29 -7.05 1.66 -7.24
C LEU A 29 -6.63 3.13 -7.16
N GLY A 30 -6.02 3.55 -6.05
CA GLY A 30 -5.47 4.89 -5.90
C GLY A 30 -4.38 5.20 -6.92
N GLU A 31 -3.47 4.25 -7.15
CA GLU A 31 -2.42 4.37 -8.16
C GLU A 31 -3.00 4.54 -9.58
N GLN A 32 -4.02 3.77 -9.93
CA GLN A 32 -4.70 3.88 -11.22
C GLN A 32 -5.36 5.25 -11.40
N GLN A 33 -6.02 5.78 -10.36
CA GLN A 33 -6.62 7.12 -10.40
C GLN A 33 -5.55 8.21 -10.59
N LEU A 34 -4.43 8.13 -9.86
CA LEU A 34 -3.31 9.06 -9.98
C LEU A 34 -2.68 9.01 -11.37
N ARG A 35 -2.53 7.82 -11.95
CA ARG A 35 -2.05 7.65 -13.33
C ARG A 35 -3.02 8.26 -14.35
N GLN A 36 -4.34 8.08 -14.17
CA GLN A 36 -5.34 8.72 -15.01
C GLN A 36 -5.28 10.26 -14.92
N GLN A 37 -5.05 10.81 -13.72
CA GLN A 37 -4.87 12.24 -13.53
C GLN A 37 -3.62 12.78 -14.24
N LEU A 38 -2.52 12.03 -14.25
CA LEU A 38 -1.31 12.36 -15.02
C LEU A 38 -1.54 12.29 -16.53
N LEU A 39 -2.35 11.34 -17.00
CA LEU A 39 -2.68 11.25 -18.44
C LEU A 39 -3.58 12.41 -18.88
N GLN A 40 -4.49 12.88 -18.02
CA GLN A 40 -5.38 14.00 -18.33
C GLN A 40 -4.70 15.37 -18.20
N SER A 41 -3.79 15.50 -17.23
CA SER A 41 -2.99 16.71 -17.05
C SER A 41 -1.84 16.70 -18.06
N HIS A 42 -1.82 17.64 -19.02
CA HIS A 42 -0.75 17.78 -20.01
C HIS A 42 0.56 18.33 -19.40
N GLY A 43 1.07 17.68 -18.35
CA GLY A 43 2.29 18.06 -17.64
C GLY A 43 2.55 17.18 -16.42
N GLU A 44 3.83 16.92 -16.15
CA GLU A 44 4.26 16.20 -14.95
C GLU A 44 3.91 16.99 -13.69
N GLN A 45 2.97 16.48 -12.91
CA GLN A 45 2.68 17.02 -11.58
C GLN A 45 3.57 16.33 -10.56
N PRO A 46 4.58 17.02 -9.99
CA PRO A 46 5.53 16.40 -9.05
C PRO A 46 4.85 15.83 -7.82
N GLN A 47 3.71 16.41 -7.42
CA GLN A 47 2.89 15.90 -6.32
C GLN A 47 2.26 14.54 -6.62
N THR A 48 1.80 14.31 -7.85
CA THR A 48 1.21 13.03 -8.27
C THR A 48 2.28 11.93 -8.35
N VAL A 49 3.49 12.27 -8.80
CA VAL A 49 4.64 11.35 -8.80
C VAL A 49 5.02 10.96 -7.36
N LEU A 50 5.03 11.90 -6.42
CA LEU A 50 5.26 11.60 -4.99
C LEU A 50 4.20 10.66 -4.42
N LEU A 51 2.93 10.87 -4.77
CA LEU A 51 1.83 10.00 -4.32
C LEU A 51 1.94 8.59 -4.90
N LEU A 52 2.30 8.46 -6.19
CA LEU A 52 2.56 7.14 -6.80
C LEU A 52 3.69 6.40 -6.08
N ASN A 53 4.79 7.08 -5.77
CA ASN A 53 5.89 6.50 -5.01
C ASN A 53 5.46 6.09 -3.60
N ALA A 54 4.67 6.92 -2.92
CA ALA A 54 4.13 6.60 -1.60
C ALA A 54 3.21 5.37 -1.62
N CYS A 55 2.35 5.23 -2.64
CA CYS A 55 1.51 4.05 -2.84
C CYS A 55 2.34 2.77 -3.03
N ARG A 56 3.42 2.85 -3.82
CA ARG A 56 4.35 1.74 -4.04
C ARG A 56 5.08 1.35 -2.75
N SER A 57 5.69 2.31 -2.06
CA SER A 57 6.39 2.03 -0.79
C SER A 57 5.44 1.48 0.27
N SER A 58 4.19 1.95 0.32
CA SER A 58 3.18 1.41 1.25
C SER A 58 2.84 -0.05 0.94
N SER A 59 2.72 -0.41 -0.34
CA SER A 59 2.47 -1.79 -0.77
C SER A 59 3.62 -2.73 -0.40
N GLU A 60 4.86 -2.29 -0.55
CA GLU A 60 6.06 -3.05 -0.17
C GLU A 60 6.11 -3.29 1.35
N VAL A 61 5.80 -2.26 2.15
CA VAL A 61 5.74 -2.38 3.62
C VAL A 61 4.64 -3.35 4.06
N ILE A 62 3.43 -3.25 3.50
CA ILE A 62 2.32 -4.16 3.82
C ILE A 62 2.70 -5.62 3.49
N SER A 63 3.30 -5.84 2.32
CA SER A 63 3.73 -7.18 1.88
C SER A 63 4.83 -7.75 2.78
N ALA A 64 5.83 -6.93 3.13
CA ALA A 64 6.92 -7.33 4.00
C ALA A 64 6.44 -7.62 5.44
N LEU A 65 5.52 -6.81 5.97
CA LEU A 65 4.93 -7.03 7.30
C LEU A 65 4.11 -8.30 7.35
N TRP A 66 3.25 -8.53 6.35
CA TRP A 66 2.46 -9.76 6.30
C TRP A 66 3.34 -11.00 6.16
N GLY A 67 4.34 -10.97 5.27
CA GLY A 67 5.32 -12.05 5.13
C GLY A 67 6.07 -12.33 6.42
N ARG A 68 6.49 -11.29 7.15
CA ARG A 68 7.14 -11.45 8.46
C ARG A 68 6.26 -12.16 9.49
N TYR A 69 4.94 -12.00 9.44
CA TYR A 69 4.03 -12.60 10.42
C TYR A 69 3.58 -14.03 10.07
N HIS A 70 3.56 -14.41 8.79
CA HIS A 70 2.95 -15.66 8.33
C HIS A 70 3.89 -16.59 7.52
N HIS A 71 5.10 -16.15 7.17
CA HIS A 71 6.11 -16.95 6.44
C HIS A 71 7.36 -17.26 7.30
N GLN A 72 7.23 -17.30 8.63
CA GLN A 72 8.28 -17.84 9.52
C GLN A 72 8.10 -19.34 9.77
#